data_AF-A0A257N7H2-F1
#
_entry.id   AF-A0A257N7H2-F1
#
_cell.length_a   1.000
_cell.length_b   1.000
_cell.length_c   1.000
_cell.angle_alpha   90.00
_cell.angle_beta   90.00
_cell.angle_gamma   90.00
#
_symmetry.space_group_name_H-M   'P 1'
#
loop_
_entity.id
_entity.type
_entity.pdbx_description
1 polymer ?
#
loop_
_entity_poly.entity_id
_entity_poly.type
_entity_poly.pdbx_seq_one_letter_code
_entity_poly.pdbx_strand_id
1 'polypeptide(L)'
;MKLEKIKLSGFKSFVDTTVIPISGNLTAIVGPNGCGKSNIIDAVRWVMGESSAKHLRGGNMADVIFNGSSGRKPVSTASVELVFDNSEGKLGGEYAQYNSIAIKRQVSRDGQSLFLLNGSRCRRKDITDLFLGTGLGSRSYAIIEQGTISRMVEAKPEELRVHIEEAAGISKYKERRSETETRMKHTRENLERLDDLREEVDKQLKHLQKQAEKAEKYTELKKQERQFKLELLAMRWNTYHQAAKQLETKLQEVAAEHNRLFVELRDIDSAIETKR
;
A
#
# COMPACT_ATOMS: atom_id res chain seq x y z
N MET A 1 -28.60 22.77 8.92
CA MET A 1 -27.76 22.49 10.09
C MET A 1 -27.68 23.75 10.94
N LYS A 2 -28.10 23.68 12.20
CA LYS A 2 -28.09 24.81 13.14
C LYS A 2 -27.40 24.38 14.42
N LEU A 3 -26.48 25.21 14.96
CA LEU A 3 -25.81 24.90 16.21
C LEU A 3 -26.80 25.03 17.38
N GLU A 4 -27.02 23.97 18.14
CA GLU A 4 -27.92 23.97 19.30
C GLU A 4 -27.17 24.25 20.60
N LYS A 5 -25.99 23.66 20.77
CA LYS A 5 -25.20 23.80 21.99
C LYS A 5 -23.73 23.49 21.78
N ILE A 6 -22.92 24.12 22.61
CA ILE A 6 -21.47 23.89 22.72
C ILE A 6 -21.22 23.32 24.12
N LYS A 7 -20.59 22.15 24.22
CA LYS A 7 -20.13 21.59 25.49
C LYS A 7 -18.62 21.68 25.56
N LEU A 8 -18.10 22.22 26.65
CA LEU A 8 -16.67 22.47 26.88
C LEU A 8 -16.27 21.78 28.18
N SER A 9 -15.11 21.14 28.24
CA SER A 9 -14.57 20.57 29.47
C SER A 9 -13.04 20.53 29.40
N GLY A 10 -12.36 21.01 30.43
CA GLY A 10 -10.90 21.12 30.47
C GLY A 10 -10.28 22.01 29.38
N PHE A 11 -11.06 22.83 28.68
CA PHE A 11 -10.62 23.61 27.53
C PHE A 11 -10.30 25.06 27.93
N LYS A 12 -9.02 25.44 27.91
CA LYS A 12 -8.53 26.77 28.29
C LYS A 12 -9.16 27.26 29.60
N SER A 13 -9.97 28.31 29.57
CA SER A 13 -10.64 28.87 30.76
C SER A 13 -11.80 28.02 31.29
N PHE A 14 -12.27 27.01 30.55
CA PHE A 14 -13.41 26.15 30.90
C PHE A 14 -12.92 24.85 31.52
N VAL A 15 -12.59 24.87 32.81
CA VAL A 15 -12.12 23.69 33.55
C VAL A 15 -13.25 22.69 33.75
N ASP A 16 -14.36 23.15 34.32
CA ASP A 16 -15.54 22.33 34.58
C ASP A 16 -16.38 22.17 33.31
N THR A 17 -17.12 21.07 33.23
CA THR A 17 -18.05 20.83 32.13
C THR A 17 -19.08 21.95 32.04
N THR A 18 -18.98 22.74 30.98
CA THR A 18 -19.84 23.90 30.72
C THR A 18 -20.64 23.64 29.45
N VAL A 19 -21.96 23.80 29.52
CA VAL A 19 -22.86 23.67 28.37
C VAL A 19 -23.41 25.05 28.04
N ILE A 20 -23.11 25.54 26.84
CA ILE A 20 -23.58 26.81 26.32
C ILE A 20 -24.70 26.52 25.32
N PRO A 21 -25.98 26.74 25.67
CA PRO A 21 -27.08 26.61 24.72
C PRO A 21 -27.09 27.80 23.75
N ILE A 22 -27.29 27.52 22.47
CA ILE A 22 -27.46 28.51 21.42
C ILE A 22 -28.95 28.56 21.08
N SER A 23 -29.63 29.52 21.71
CA SER A 23 -31.08 29.70 21.55
C SER A 23 -31.35 30.81 20.54
N GLY A 24 -32.15 30.50 19.50
CA GLY A 24 -32.58 31.48 18.50
C GLY A 24 -31.60 31.65 17.32
N ASN A 25 -31.77 32.73 16.57
CA ASN A 25 -30.94 33.05 15.39
C ASN A 25 -29.85 34.09 15.70
N LEU A 26 -29.96 34.77 16.84
CA LEU A 26 -29.00 35.73 17.34
C LEU A 26 -28.71 35.40 18.80
N THR A 27 -27.45 35.15 19.12
CA THR A 27 -26.99 34.88 20.48
C THR A 27 -25.82 35.80 20.79
N ALA A 28 -25.96 36.60 21.85
CA ALA A 28 -24.89 37.48 22.31
C ALA A 28 -24.14 36.84 23.48
N ILE A 29 -22.81 36.81 23.39
CA ILE A 29 -21.94 36.34 24.47
C ILE A 29 -21.25 37.57 25.07
N VAL A 30 -21.62 37.90 26.31
CA VAL A 30 -21.13 39.08 27.02
C VAL A 30 -20.39 38.68 28.30
N GLY A 31 -19.51 39.55 28.77
CA GLY A 31 -18.72 39.32 29.98
C GLY A 31 -17.52 40.26 30.06
N PRO A 32 -16.84 40.34 31.21
CA PRO A 32 -15.67 41.19 31.40
C PRO A 32 -14.47 40.73 30.55
N ASN A 33 -13.44 41.57 30.43
CA ASN A 33 -12.22 41.17 29.73
C ASN A 33 -11.51 40.04 30.50
N GLY A 34 -10.95 39.07 29.77
CA GLY A 34 -10.26 37.93 30.37
C GLY A 34 -11.15 36.78 30.85
N CYS A 35 -12.48 36.87 30.81
CA CYS A 35 -13.38 35.77 31.24
C CYS A 35 -13.47 34.58 30.26
N GLY A 36 -12.68 34.59 29.18
CA GLY A 36 -12.65 33.47 28.22
C GLY A 36 -13.63 33.55 27.06
N LYS A 37 -14.26 34.71 26.80
CA LYS A 37 -15.20 34.88 25.66
C LYS A 37 -14.61 34.41 24.32
N SER A 38 -13.38 34.83 24.01
CA SER A 38 -12.68 34.43 22.77
C SER A 38 -12.38 32.93 22.72
N ASN A 39 -12.23 32.26 23.87
CA ASN A 39 -11.95 30.82 23.91
C ASN A 39 -13.14 30.00 23.41
N ILE A 40 -14.37 30.55 23.41
CA ILE A 40 -15.54 29.87 22.85
C ILE A 40 -15.40 29.76 21.33
N ILE A 41 -14.96 30.84 20.66
CA ILE A 41 -14.68 30.81 19.22
C ILE A 41 -13.53 29.87 18.89
N ASP A 42 -12.46 29.90 19.70
CA ASP A 42 -11.34 28.98 19.54
C ASP A 42 -11.78 27.51 19.68
N ALA A 43 -12.68 27.22 20.61
CA ALA A 43 -13.23 25.88 20.82
C ALA A 43 -14.02 25.39 19.59
N VAL A 44 -14.88 26.25 19.02
CA VAL A 44 -15.65 25.94 17.82
C VAL A 44 -14.69 25.63 16.65
N ARG A 45 -13.71 26.50 16.38
CA ARG A 45 -12.71 26.29 15.32
C ARG A 45 -11.88 25.02 15.53
N TRP A 46 -11.51 24.75 16.78
CA TRP A 46 -10.73 23.57 17.14
C TRP A 46 -11.49 22.27 16.84
N VAL A 47 -12.78 22.18 17.14
CA VAL A 47 -13.61 21.02 16.79
C VAL A 47 -13.82 20.88 15.28
N MET A 48 -14.00 22.00 14.58
CA MET A 48 -14.22 22.04 13.13
C MET A 48 -12.99 21.66 12.30
N GLY A 49 -11.86 21.35 12.96
CA GLY A 49 -10.70 20.74 12.31
C GLY A 49 -9.52 21.68 12.11
N GLU A 50 -9.48 22.83 12.78
CA GLU A 50 -8.28 23.68 12.81
C GLU A 50 -7.07 22.88 13.33
N SER A 51 -6.02 22.87 12.52
CA SER A 51 -4.77 22.12 12.74
C SER A 51 -3.64 23.02 13.25
N SER A 52 -3.75 24.34 13.07
CA SER A 52 -2.75 25.31 13.50
C SER A 52 -2.97 25.71 14.96
N ALA A 53 -2.05 25.30 15.84
CA ALA A 53 -2.04 25.77 17.23
C ALA A 53 -1.91 27.30 17.33
N LYS A 54 -1.21 27.92 16.36
CA LYS A 54 -1.01 29.37 16.28
C LYS A 54 -2.34 30.12 16.13
N HIS A 55 -3.28 29.58 15.36
CA HIS A 55 -4.62 30.17 15.21
C HIS A 55 -5.46 30.02 16.49
N LEU A 56 -5.12 29.04 17.34
CA LEU A 56 -5.75 28.84 18.64
C LEU A 56 -5.02 29.58 19.76
N ARG A 57 -4.13 30.52 19.44
CA ARG A 57 -3.34 31.31 20.42
C ARG A 57 -2.52 30.43 21.35
N GLY A 58 -2.00 29.32 20.84
CA GLY A 58 -1.10 28.39 21.54
C GLY A 58 0.14 28.08 20.71
N GLY A 59 1.17 27.51 21.35
CA GLY A 59 2.37 27.00 20.69
C GLY A 59 2.22 25.55 20.24
N ASN A 60 1.53 24.74 21.03
CA ASN A 60 1.25 23.33 20.77
C ASN A 60 -0.26 23.04 20.82
N MET A 61 -0.72 21.98 20.15
CA MET A 61 -2.12 21.57 20.15
C MET A 61 -2.60 21.15 21.55
N ALA A 62 -1.69 20.71 22.42
CA ALA A 62 -1.98 20.41 23.83
C ALA A 62 -2.19 21.67 24.69
N ASP A 63 -1.83 22.87 24.22
CA ASP A 63 -1.97 24.13 24.97
C ASP A 63 -3.45 24.57 25.11
N VAL A 64 -4.36 23.88 24.42
CA VAL A 64 -5.80 24.05 24.64
C VAL A 64 -6.26 23.41 25.95
N ILE A 65 -5.45 22.55 26.57
CA ILE A 65 -5.75 21.90 27.85
C ILE A 65 -5.52 22.89 28.99
N PHE A 66 -6.47 22.99 29.92
CA PHE A 66 -6.32 23.82 31.09
C PHE A 66 -5.08 23.40 31.91
N ASN A 67 -4.13 24.33 32.05
CA ASN A 67 -2.84 24.13 32.69
C ASN A 67 -2.80 24.51 34.18
N GLY A 68 -3.95 24.76 34.80
CA GLY A 68 -4.03 25.13 36.21
C GLY A 68 -4.08 26.64 36.42
N SER A 69 -4.50 27.03 37.62
CA SER A 69 -4.50 28.40 38.12
C SER A 69 -4.15 28.39 39.61
N SER A 70 -4.01 29.55 40.23
CA SER A 70 -3.71 29.68 41.66
C SER A 70 -4.67 28.90 42.58
N GLY A 71 -5.92 28.69 42.15
CA GLY A 71 -6.94 27.96 42.90
C GLY A 71 -7.35 26.59 42.31
N ARG A 72 -6.79 26.15 41.18
CA ARG A 72 -7.22 24.90 40.51
C ARG A 72 -6.06 24.14 39.90
N LYS A 73 -6.06 22.82 40.10
CA LYS A 73 -5.07 21.91 39.53
C LYS A 73 -5.22 21.80 38.00
N PRO A 74 -4.12 21.55 37.26
CA PRO A 74 -4.18 21.23 35.85
C PRO A 74 -5.00 19.96 35.59
N VAL A 75 -5.64 19.89 34.43
CA VAL A 75 -6.34 18.68 33.96
C VAL A 75 -5.50 17.96 32.90
N SER A 76 -5.77 16.67 32.69
CA SER A 76 -5.04 15.82 31.73
C SER A 76 -5.65 15.84 30.32
N THR A 77 -6.91 16.25 30.19
CA THR A 77 -7.64 16.22 28.92
C THR A 77 -8.50 17.45 28.72
N ALA A 78 -8.64 17.89 27.47
CA ALA A 78 -9.65 18.85 27.05
C ALA A 78 -10.61 18.20 26.05
N SER A 79 -11.89 18.53 26.13
CA SER A 79 -12.86 18.13 25.12
C SER A 79 -13.85 19.25 24.81
N VAL A 80 -14.25 19.30 23.55
CA VAL A 80 -15.26 20.20 23.06
C VAL A 80 -16.20 19.40 22.17
N GLU A 81 -17.49 19.56 22.38
CA GLU A 81 -18.56 18.92 21.60
C GLU A 81 -19.50 20.00 21.06
N LEU A 82 -19.69 20.01 19.74
CA LEU A 82 -20.67 20.82 19.05
C LEU A 82 -21.86 19.93 18.69
N VAL A 83 -23.06 20.33 19.09
CA VAL A 83 -24.29 19.61 18.73
C VAL A 83 -25.10 20.48 17.79
N PHE A 84 -25.42 19.91 16.64
CA PHE A 84 -26.18 20.55 15.59
C PHE A 84 -27.53 19.89 15.39
N ASP A 85 -28.56 20.70 15.20
CA ASP A 85 -29.85 20.31 14.66
C ASP A 85 -29.72 20.14 13.13
N ASN A 86 -30.12 18.97 12.66
CA ASN A 86 -30.17 18.58 11.26
C ASN A 86 -31.57 18.07 10.85
N SER A 87 -32.63 18.47 11.56
CA SER A 87 -34.03 18.16 11.23
C SER A 87 -34.42 18.49 9.78
N GLU A 88 -33.81 19.51 9.17
CA GLU A 88 -34.02 19.88 7.76
C GLU A 88 -33.30 18.99 6.74
N GLY A 89 -32.49 18.00 7.17
CA GLY A 89 -31.82 17.04 6.27
C GLY A 89 -30.79 17.63 5.31
N LYS A 90 -30.33 18.88 5.52
CA LYS A 90 -29.42 19.59 4.59
C LYS A 90 -28.03 18.95 4.47
N LEU A 91 -27.61 18.17 5.46
CA LEU A 91 -26.46 17.28 5.38
C LEU A 91 -26.83 16.07 4.51
N GLY A 92 -26.68 16.17 3.20
CA GLY A 92 -26.88 15.01 2.32
C GLY A 92 -25.98 13.82 2.66
N GLY A 93 -26.27 12.65 2.10
CA GLY A 93 -25.50 11.41 2.29
C GLY A 93 -25.94 10.61 3.53
N GLU A 94 -25.03 9.79 4.08
CA GLU A 94 -25.29 8.86 5.19
C GLU A 94 -25.71 9.55 6.50
N TYR A 95 -25.45 10.85 6.62
CA TYR A 95 -25.78 11.64 7.81
C TYR A 95 -27.13 12.38 7.71
N ALA A 96 -27.79 12.33 6.55
CA ALA A 96 -29.11 12.95 6.34
C ALA A 96 -30.20 12.35 7.23
N GLN A 97 -30.06 11.07 7.58
CA GLN A 97 -31.01 10.32 8.42
C GLN A 97 -31.00 10.72 9.90
N TYR A 98 -29.96 11.44 10.35
CA TYR A 98 -29.86 11.86 11.74
C TYR A 98 -30.41 13.27 11.92
N ASN A 99 -31.41 13.39 12.79
CA ASN A 99 -31.98 14.68 13.19
C ASN A 99 -31.00 15.54 14.01
N SER A 100 -30.01 14.92 14.66
CA SER A 100 -28.99 15.63 15.42
C SER A 100 -27.60 15.07 15.10
N ILE A 101 -26.63 15.96 14.95
CA ILE A 101 -25.23 15.62 14.70
C ILE A 101 -24.37 16.19 15.82
N ALA A 102 -23.70 15.32 16.55
CA ALA A 102 -22.74 15.68 17.61
C ALA A 102 -21.32 15.44 17.11
N ILE A 103 -20.51 16.49 17.08
CA ILE A 103 -19.10 16.44 16.70
C ILE A 103 -18.28 16.78 17.92
N LYS A 104 -17.43 15.84 18.37
CA LYS A 104 -16.60 16.01 19.53
C LYS A 104 -15.13 15.81 19.20
N ARG A 105 -14.30 16.72 19.66
CA ARG A 105 -12.84 16.59 19.66
C ARG A 105 -12.36 16.52 21.11
N GLN A 106 -11.46 15.60 21.39
CA GLN A 106 -10.81 15.44 22.68
C GLN A 106 -9.29 15.33 22.49
N VAL A 107 -8.51 15.91 23.37
CA VAL A 107 -7.04 15.81 23.35
C VAL A 107 -6.51 15.48 24.74
N SER A 108 -5.51 14.61 24.80
CA SER A 108 -4.71 14.34 26.01
C SER A 108 -3.39 15.10 25.99
N ARG A 109 -2.72 15.20 27.15
CA ARG A 109 -1.38 15.82 27.26
C ARG A 109 -0.33 15.14 26.38
N ASP A 110 -0.54 13.89 26.00
CA ASP A 110 0.33 13.12 25.10
C ASP A 110 0.21 13.58 23.63
N GLY A 111 -0.64 14.57 23.34
CA GLY A 111 -0.86 15.14 22.01
C GLY A 111 -1.82 14.33 21.15
N GLN A 112 -2.36 13.22 21.65
CA GLN A 112 -3.32 12.39 20.92
C GLN A 112 -4.67 13.10 20.82
N SER A 113 -5.08 13.44 19.61
CA SER A 113 -6.41 13.99 19.31
C SER A 113 -7.37 12.87 18.91
N LEU A 114 -8.45 12.70 19.67
CA LEU A 114 -9.56 11.81 19.37
C LEU A 114 -10.72 12.63 18.77
N PHE A 115 -11.20 12.18 17.61
CA PHE A 115 -12.35 12.75 16.93
C PHE A 115 -13.52 11.77 17.00
N LEU A 116 -14.69 12.29 17.34
CA LEU A 116 -15.92 11.53 17.53
C LEU A 116 -17.05 12.21 16.76
N LEU A 117 -17.80 11.42 15.99
CA LEU A 117 -19.01 11.84 15.29
C LEU A 117 -20.15 10.95 15.79
N ASN A 118 -21.18 11.56 16.40
CA ASN A 118 -22.28 10.86 17.07
C ASN A 118 -21.79 9.77 18.05
N GLY A 119 -20.68 10.04 18.75
CA GLY A 119 -20.04 9.11 19.69
C GLY A 119 -19.16 8.03 19.06
N SER A 120 -19.19 7.86 17.74
CA SER A 120 -18.33 6.92 17.01
C SER A 120 -17.00 7.57 16.65
N ARG A 121 -15.89 6.83 16.78
CA ARG A 121 -14.56 7.35 16.41
C ARG A 121 -14.50 7.59 14.90
N CYS A 122 -13.99 8.76 14.50
CA CYS A 122 -13.81 9.11 13.10
C CYS A 122 -12.42 9.75 12.88
N ARG A 123 -12.05 9.95 11.62
CA ARG A 123 -10.82 10.66 11.26
C ARG A 123 -11.12 12.16 11.18
N ARG A 124 -10.08 12.98 11.40
CA ARG A 124 -10.16 14.44 11.21
C ARG A 124 -10.71 14.80 9.82
N LYS A 125 -10.29 14.08 8.78
CA LYS A 125 -10.75 14.30 7.41
C LYS A 125 -12.27 14.14 7.28
N ASP A 126 -12.86 13.16 7.96
CA ASP A 126 -14.30 12.92 7.89
C ASP A 126 -15.09 14.11 8.49
N ILE A 127 -14.56 14.79 9.51
CA ILE A 127 -15.15 16.03 10.06
C ILE A 127 -14.96 17.21 9.10
N THR A 128 -13.78 17.35 8.49
CA THR A 128 -13.55 18.40 7.48
C THR A 128 -14.49 18.22 6.30
N ASP A 129 -14.65 16.99 5.81
CA ASP A 129 -15.53 16.64 4.69
C ASP A 129 -17.01 16.92 5.00
N LEU A 130 -17.43 16.78 6.25
CA LEU A 130 -18.78 17.12 6.71
C LEU A 130 -19.08 18.61 6.53
N PHE A 131 -18.09 19.47 6.76
CA PHE A 131 -18.24 20.92 6.65
C PHE A 131 -17.91 21.48 5.26
N LEU A 132 -17.27 20.70 4.38
CA LEU A 132 -16.98 21.12 3.01
C LEU A 132 -18.25 21.46 2.22
N GLY A 133 -18.32 22.68 1.71
CA GLY A 133 -19.46 23.19 0.95
C GLY A 133 -20.65 23.67 1.80
N THR A 134 -20.54 23.61 3.14
CA THR A 134 -21.51 24.24 4.05
C THR A 134 -21.13 25.68 4.41
N GLY A 135 -19.95 26.15 3.97
CA GLY A 135 -19.38 27.44 4.37
C GLY A 135 -18.77 27.44 5.78
N LEU A 136 -18.85 26.33 6.51
CA LEU A 136 -18.38 26.14 7.90
C LEU A 136 -17.05 25.35 7.96
N GLY A 137 -16.14 25.47 6.99
CA GLY A 137 -14.81 24.83 7.03
C GLY A 137 -13.80 25.49 8.00
N SER A 138 -12.59 24.93 8.12
CA SER A 138 -11.48 25.57 8.86
C SER A 138 -11.05 26.93 8.27
N ARG A 139 -11.35 27.17 6.99
CA ARG A 139 -11.18 28.45 6.27
C ARG A 139 -12.50 29.19 6.06
N SER A 140 -13.50 28.87 6.88
CA SER A 140 -14.85 29.44 6.81
C SER A 140 -14.85 30.96 6.92
N TYR A 141 -15.60 31.60 6.03
CA TYR A 141 -15.97 33.02 6.15
C TYR A 141 -17.02 33.28 7.24
N ALA A 142 -17.68 32.23 7.75
CA ALA A 142 -18.73 32.35 8.76
C ALA A 142 -18.20 32.66 10.16
N ILE A 143 -16.90 32.42 10.43
CA ILE A 143 -16.27 32.75 11.71
C ILE A 143 -15.33 33.94 11.52
N ILE A 144 -15.81 35.14 11.84
CA ILE A 144 -15.03 36.37 11.75
C ILE A 144 -14.29 36.62 13.06
N GLU A 145 -12.97 36.51 13.04
CA GLU A 145 -12.12 36.90 14.16
C GLU A 145 -11.79 38.38 14.14
N GLN A 146 -11.33 38.89 15.29
CA GLN A 146 -10.64 40.16 15.37
C GLN A 146 -9.50 40.23 14.35
N GLY A 147 -9.45 41.30 13.58
CA GLY A 147 -8.44 41.51 12.53
C GLY A 147 -8.68 40.74 11.22
N THR A 148 -9.73 39.92 11.12
CA THR A 148 -10.06 39.22 9.85
C THR A 148 -10.45 40.20 8.76
N ILE A 149 -11.20 41.24 9.09
CA ILE A 149 -11.62 42.26 8.13
C ILE A 149 -10.39 42.98 7.55
N SER A 150 -9.47 43.44 8.40
CA SER A 150 -8.22 44.08 7.96
C SER A 150 -7.39 43.16 7.07
N ARG A 151 -7.22 41.89 7.49
CA ARG A 151 -6.52 40.87 6.68
C ARG A 151 -7.17 40.66 5.31
N MET A 152 -8.49 40.65 5.24
CA MET A 152 -9.22 40.45 3.99
C MET A 152 -9.08 41.64 3.04
N VAL A 153 -9.02 42.86 3.58
CA VAL A 153 -8.80 44.10 2.80
C VAL A 153 -7.36 44.18 2.27
N GLU A 154 -6.39 43.72 3.05
CA GLU A 154 -4.96 43.73 2.69
C GLU A 154 -4.51 42.46 1.93
N ALA A 155 -5.39 41.46 1.80
CA ALA A 155 -5.07 40.16 1.22
C ALA A 155 -4.63 40.28 -0.25
N LYS A 156 -3.65 39.45 -0.62
CA LYS A 156 -3.26 39.29 -2.03
C LYS A 156 -4.37 38.59 -2.83
N PRO A 157 -4.44 38.78 -4.15
CA PRO A 157 -5.45 38.14 -5.00
C PRO A 157 -5.53 36.61 -4.81
N GLU A 158 -4.40 35.94 -4.58
CA GLU A 158 -4.34 34.49 -4.39
C GLU A 158 -4.98 34.06 -3.07
N GLU A 159 -4.82 34.85 -2.01
CA GLU A 159 -5.43 34.60 -0.70
C GLU A 159 -6.93 34.89 -0.74
N LEU A 160 -7.32 36.02 -1.35
CA LEU A 160 -8.71 36.40 -1.52
C LEU A 160 -9.50 35.39 -2.37
N ARG A 161 -8.85 34.82 -3.39
CA ARG A 161 -9.43 33.79 -4.27
C ARG A 161 -9.97 32.61 -3.47
N VAL A 162 -9.26 32.14 -2.44
CA VAL A 162 -9.70 30.99 -1.62
C VAL A 162 -11.04 31.30 -0.94
N HIS A 163 -11.20 32.53 -0.43
CA HIS A 163 -12.44 32.96 0.22
C HIS A 163 -13.60 33.07 -0.77
N ILE A 164 -13.35 33.59 -1.98
CA ILE A 164 -14.35 33.69 -3.05
C ILE A 164 -14.79 32.30 -3.51
N GLU A 165 -13.86 31.36 -3.65
CA GLU A 165 -14.16 29.99 -4.07
C GLU A 165 -15.00 29.22 -3.06
N GLU A 166 -14.74 29.44 -1.76
CA GLU A 166 -15.56 28.89 -0.68
C GLU A 166 -16.97 29.53 -0.66
N ALA A 167 -17.06 30.84 -0.84
CA ALA A 167 -18.35 31.53 -0.94
C ALA A 167 -19.17 31.07 -2.15
N ALA A 168 -18.52 30.77 -3.27
CA ALA A 168 -19.14 30.21 -4.47
C ALA A 168 -19.47 28.71 -4.32
N GLY A 169 -19.07 28.04 -3.24
CA GLY A 169 -19.33 26.62 -3.00
C GLY A 169 -18.56 25.67 -3.92
N ILE A 170 -17.57 26.16 -4.67
CA ILE A 170 -16.81 25.35 -5.65
C ILE A 170 -15.62 24.61 -5.02
N SER A 171 -15.28 24.91 -3.77
CA SER A 171 -14.18 24.26 -3.04
C SER A 171 -14.31 22.75 -3.01
N LYS A 172 -15.51 22.22 -2.73
CA LYS A 172 -15.77 20.77 -2.70
C LYS A 172 -15.48 20.09 -4.04
N TYR A 173 -15.87 20.73 -5.14
CA TYR A 173 -15.60 20.21 -6.48
C TYR A 173 -14.10 20.25 -6.79
N LYS A 174 -13.44 21.36 -6.48
CA LYS A 174 -12.00 21.52 -6.69
C LYS A 174 -11.16 20.52 -5.91
N GLU A 175 -11.48 20.31 -4.64
CA GLU A 175 -10.75 19.37 -3.79
C GLU A 175 -10.92 17.94 -4.31
N ARG A 176 -12.15 17.53 -4.64
CA ARG A 176 -12.40 16.22 -5.28
C ARG A 176 -11.68 16.06 -6.61
N ARG A 177 -11.65 17.12 -7.43
CA ARG A 177 -10.93 17.12 -8.71
C ARG A 177 -9.43 16.93 -8.48
N SER A 178 -8.82 17.68 -7.58
CA SER A 178 -7.39 17.59 -7.25
C SER A 178 -7.02 16.21 -6.69
N GLU A 179 -7.84 15.64 -5.80
CA GLU A 179 -7.65 14.27 -5.32
C GLU A 179 -7.71 13.25 -6.45
N THR A 180 -8.68 13.41 -7.36
CA THR A 180 -8.85 12.50 -8.50
C THR A 180 -7.67 12.61 -9.46
N GLU A 181 -7.24 13.82 -9.79
CA GLU A 181 -6.05 14.06 -10.62
C GLU A 181 -4.80 13.42 -10.01
N THR A 182 -4.63 13.54 -8.68
CA THR A 182 -3.52 12.92 -7.96
C THR A 182 -3.58 11.39 -8.04
N ARG A 183 -4.76 10.80 -7.83
CA ARG A 183 -4.95 9.34 -7.97
C ARG A 183 -4.70 8.85 -9.39
N MET A 184 -5.15 9.60 -10.40
CA MET A 184 -4.89 9.29 -11.81
C MET A 184 -3.39 9.32 -12.11
N LYS A 185 -2.67 10.31 -11.59
CA LYS A 185 -1.22 10.40 -11.74
C LYS A 185 -0.52 9.17 -11.15
N HIS A 186 -0.83 8.80 -9.91
CA HIS A 186 -0.26 7.61 -9.28
C HIS A 186 -0.62 6.31 -10.02
N THR A 187 -1.84 6.22 -10.55
CA THR A 187 -2.25 5.06 -11.35
C THR A 187 -1.41 4.95 -12.62
N ARG A 188 -1.14 6.08 -13.28
CA ARG A 188 -0.29 6.13 -14.47
C ARG A 188 1.15 5.74 -14.17
N GLU A 189 1.73 6.25 -13.09
CA GLU A 189 3.06 5.86 -12.61
C GLU A 189 3.15 4.35 -12.31
N ASN A 190 2.07 3.76 -11.77
CA ASN A 190 2.01 2.32 -11.52
C ASN A 190 1.91 1.50 -12.81
N LEU A 191 1.17 1.98 -13.82
CA LEU A 191 1.09 1.33 -15.13
C LEU A 191 2.44 1.33 -15.84
N GLU A 192 3.16 2.45 -15.81
CA GLU A 192 4.51 2.54 -16.39
C GLU A 192 5.46 1.50 -15.78
N ARG A 193 5.42 1.32 -14.45
CA ARG A 193 6.21 0.28 -13.77
C ARG A 193 5.80 -1.15 -14.14
N LEU A 194 4.51 -1.38 -14.38
CA LEU A 194 4.02 -2.70 -14.80
C LEU A 194 4.46 -3.02 -16.22
N ASP A 195 4.49 -2.02 -17.11
CA ASP A 195 5.00 -2.17 -18.46
C ASP A 195 6.51 -2.49 -18.44
N ASP A 196 7.30 -1.81 -17.60
CA ASP A 196 8.72 -2.12 -17.41
C ASP A 196 8.94 -3.59 -16.97
N LEU A 197 8.18 -4.04 -15.97
CA LEU A 197 8.25 -5.41 -15.48
C LEU A 197 7.85 -6.42 -16.55
N ARG A 198 6.80 -6.11 -17.31
CA ARG A 198 6.35 -6.96 -18.42
C ARG A 198 7.45 -7.09 -19.48
N GLU A 199 8.12 -6.01 -19.85
CA GLU A 199 9.22 -6.05 -20.81
C GLU A 199 10.40 -6.89 -20.31
N GLU A 200 10.70 -6.82 -19.01
CA GLU A 200 11.73 -7.66 -18.39
C GLU A 200 11.36 -9.15 -18.47
N VAL A 201 10.13 -9.50 -18.11
CA VAL A 201 9.62 -10.88 -18.19
C VAL A 201 9.63 -11.40 -19.64
N ASP A 202 9.26 -10.58 -20.61
CA ASP A 202 9.31 -10.94 -22.03
C ASP A 202 10.75 -11.23 -22.51
N LYS A 203 11.75 -10.48 -22.00
CA LYS A 203 13.17 -10.75 -22.27
C LYS A 203 13.61 -12.09 -21.66
N GLN A 204 13.20 -12.38 -20.43
CA GLN A 204 13.51 -13.64 -19.76
C GLN A 204 12.87 -14.84 -20.49
N LEU A 205 11.61 -14.72 -20.91
CA LEU A 205 10.91 -15.75 -21.69
C LEU A 205 11.63 -16.06 -23.00
N LYS A 206 12.05 -15.03 -23.76
CA LYS A 206 12.82 -15.22 -25.00
C LYS A 206 14.15 -15.92 -24.75
N HIS A 207 14.81 -15.64 -23.63
CA HIS A 207 16.05 -16.33 -23.26
C HIS A 207 15.81 -17.81 -22.94
N LEU A 208 14.81 -18.10 -22.11
CA LEU A 208 14.41 -19.46 -21.75
C LEU A 208 13.98 -20.28 -22.96
N GLN A 209 13.23 -19.69 -23.89
CA GLN A 209 12.83 -20.36 -25.14
C GLN A 209 14.04 -20.81 -25.96
N LYS A 210 15.06 -19.94 -26.12
CA LYS A 210 16.30 -20.29 -26.81
C LYS A 210 17.09 -21.40 -26.09
N GLN A 211 17.05 -21.42 -24.74
CA GLN A 211 17.68 -22.49 -23.97
C GLN A 211 16.97 -23.82 -24.17
N ALA A 212 15.63 -23.82 -24.15
CA ALA A 212 14.81 -25.01 -24.39
C ALA A 212 15.08 -25.60 -25.79
N GLU A 213 15.06 -24.77 -26.85
CA GLU A 213 15.37 -25.21 -28.22
C GLU A 213 16.75 -25.85 -28.35
N LYS A 214 17.76 -25.30 -27.65
CA LYS A 214 19.11 -25.88 -27.61
C LYS A 214 19.14 -27.22 -26.87
N ALA A 215 18.42 -27.33 -25.76
CA ALA A 215 18.35 -28.57 -24.98
C ALA A 215 17.62 -29.69 -25.75
N GLU A 216 16.56 -29.36 -26.48
CA GLU A 216 15.86 -30.30 -27.37
C GLU A 216 16.79 -30.80 -28.49
N LYS A 217 17.47 -29.88 -29.19
CA LYS A 217 18.47 -30.24 -30.23
C LYS A 217 19.60 -31.10 -29.67
N TYR A 218 20.11 -30.76 -28.50
CA TYR A 218 21.14 -31.56 -27.83
C TYR A 218 20.65 -32.98 -27.55
N THR A 219 19.42 -33.12 -27.03
CA THR A 219 18.83 -34.42 -26.70
C THR A 219 18.68 -35.30 -27.94
N GLU A 220 18.21 -34.71 -29.05
CA GLU A 220 18.07 -35.42 -30.33
C GLU A 220 19.43 -35.84 -30.91
N LEU A 221 20.42 -34.93 -30.94
CA LEU A 221 21.77 -35.25 -31.38
C LEU A 221 22.43 -36.31 -30.50
N LYS A 222 22.19 -36.30 -29.18
CA LYS A 222 22.70 -37.30 -28.24
C LYS A 222 22.09 -38.68 -28.50
N LYS A 223 20.80 -38.72 -28.86
CA LYS A 223 20.11 -39.95 -29.27
C LYS A 223 20.71 -40.52 -30.55
N GLN A 224 20.95 -39.68 -31.56
CA GLN A 224 21.60 -40.07 -32.81
C GLN A 224 23.04 -40.55 -32.59
N GLU A 225 23.83 -39.83 -31.78
CA GLU A 225 25.19 -40.24 -31.40
C GLU A 225 25.20 -41.62 -30.75
N ARG A 226 24.25 -41.88 -29.83
CA ARG A 226 24.11 -43.19 -29.17
C ARG A 226 23.76 -44.28 -30.18
N GLN A 227 22.86 -44.00 -31.13
CA GLN A 227 22.50 -44.95 -32.18
C GLN A 227 23.71 -45.29 -33.06
N PHE A 228 24.41 -44.29 -33.60
CA PHE A 228 25.58 -44.53 -34.45
C PHE A 228 26.72 -45.24 -33.71
N LYS A 229 26.90 -44.96 -32.41
CA LYS A 229 27.86 -45.71 -31.57
C LYS A 229 27.49 -47.18 -31.47
N LEU A 230 26.22 -47.51 -31.27
CA LEU A 230 25.75 -48.90 -31.21
C LEU A 230 25.92 -49.59 -32.56
N GLU A 231 25.58 -48.93 -33.65
CA GLU A 231 25.77 -49.44 -35.02
C GLU A 231 27.24 -49.71 -35.31
N LEU A 232 28.14 -48.77 -34.97
CA LEU A 232 29.59 -48.96 -35.14
C LEU A 232 30.11 -50.12 -34.30
N LEU A 233 29.65 -50.27 -33.05
CA LEU A 233 30.04 -51.38 -32.19
C LEU A 233 29.55 -52.72 -32.74
N ALA A 234 28.32 -52.77 -33.28
CA ALA A 234 27.78 -53.97 -33.92
C ALA A 234 28.58 -54.36 -35.18
N MET A 235 28.94 -53.38 -36.02
CA MET A 235 29.81 -53.61 -37.18
C MET A 235 31.18 -54.15 -36.76
N ARG A 236 31.83 -53.54 -35.77
CA ARG A 236 33.11 -54.01 -35.23
C ARG A 236 33.00 -55.43 -34.67
N TRP A 237 31.95 -55.70 -33.89
CA TRP A 237 31.69 -57.03 -33.35
C TRP A 237 31.53 -58.06 -34.45
N ASN A 238 30.76 -57.77 -35.51
CA ASN A 238 30.62 -58.65 -36.67
C ASN A 238 31.97 -58.94 -37.34
N THR A 239 32.82 -57.92 -37.54
CA THR A 239 34.15 -58.10 -38.11
C THR A 239 35.03 -59.00 -37.24
N TYR A 240 35.07 -58.75 -35.93
CA TYR A 240 35.85 -59.59 -35.00
C TYR A 240 35.28 -61.01 -34.89
N HIS A 241 33.97 -61.17 -34.93
CA HIS A 241 33.31 -62.47 -34.89
C HIS A 241 33.61 -63.29 -36.15
N GLN A 242 33.58 -62.67 -37.33
CA GLN A 242 34.00 -63.31 -38.58
C GLN A 242 35.48 -63.72 -38.56
N ALA A 243 36.36 -62.83 -38.08
CA ALA A 243 37.78 -63.13 -37.94
C ALA A 243 38.02 -64.29 -36.96
N ALA A 244 37.33 -64.30 -35.81
CA ALA A 244 37.41 -65.38 -34.83
C ALA A 244 36.95 -66.71 -35.43
N LYS A 245 35.84 -66.72 -36.17
CA LYS A 245 35.35 -67.92 -36.85
C LYS A 245 36.34 -68.46 -37.89
N GLN A 246 36.99 -67.57 -38.65
CA GLN A 246 38.05 -67.96 -39.60
C GLN A 246 39.30 -68.53 -38.90
N LEU A 247 39.67 -67.96 -37.75
CA LEU A 247 40.77 -68.46 -36.92
C LEU A 247 40.42 -69.82 -36.32
N GLU A 248 39.18 -70.02 -35.89
CA GLU A 248 38.69 -71.30 -35.34
C GLU A 248 38.69 -72.39 -36.41
N THR A 249 38.24 -72.10 -37.63
CA THR A 249 38.32 -73.07 -38.74
C THR A 249 39.76 -73.44 -39.08
N LYS A 250 40.68 -72.46 -39.12
CA LYS A 250 42.12 -72.73 -39.33
C LYS A 250 42.72 -73.58 -38.20
N LEU A 251 42.31 -73.33 -36.97
CA LEU A 251 42.78 -74.08 -35.81
C LEU A 251 42.27 -75.53 -35.86
N GLN A 252 41.04 -75.77 -36.31
CA GLN A 252 40.52 -77.11 -36.56
C GLN A 252 41.27 -77.82 -37.69
N GLU A 253 41.59 -77.14 -38.79
CA GLU A 253 42.40 -77.68 -39.89
C GLU A 253 43.79 -78.10 -39.40
N VAL A 254 44.49 -77.21 -38.69
CA VAL A 254 45.83 -77.50 -38.12
C VAL A 254 45.76 -78.62 -37.08
N ALA A 255 44.73 -78.68 -36.25
CA ALA A 255 44.53 -79.78 -35.31
C ALA A 255 44.28 -81.12 -36.02
N ALA A 256 43.53 -81.11 -37.13
CA ALA A 256 43.32 -82.30 -37.94
C ALA A 256 44.62 -82.76 -38.63
N GLU A 257 45.42 -81.84 -39.18
CA GLU A 257 46.74 -82.14 -39.73
C GLU A 257 47.70 -82.68 -38.66
N HIS A 258 47.74 -82.05 -37.48
CA HIS A 258 48.54 -82.52 -36.35
C HIS A 258 48.14 -83.94 -35.95
N ASN A 259 46.84 -84.23 -35.81
CA ASN A 259 46.36 -85.57 -35.49
C ASN A 259 46.74 -86.59 -36.57
N ARG A 260 46.66 -86.23 -37.85
CA ARG A 260 47.09 -87.09 -38.96
C ARG A 260 48.60 -87.38 -38.88
N LEU A 261 49.43 -86.35 -38.72
CA LEU A 261 50.88 -86.51 -38.59
C LEU A 261 51.27 -87.29 -37.34
N PHE A 262 50.53 -87.13 -36.24
CA PHE A 262 50.74 -87.89 -35.01
C PHE A 262 50.42 -89.38 -35.19
N VAL A 263 49.37 -89.72 -35.94
CA VAL A 263 49.07 -91.10 -36.32
C VAL A 263 50.16 -91.67 -37.24
N GLU A 264 50.58 -90.92 -38.26
CA GLU A 264 51.68 -91.33 -39.16
C GLU A 264 52.99 -91.58 -38.38
N LEU A 265 53.33 -90.71 -37.42
CA LEU A 265 54.51 -90.90 -36.55
C LEU A 265 54.38 -92.18 -35.72
N ARG A 266 53.22 -92.42 -35.11
CA ARG A 266 52.96 -93.61 -34.30
C ARG A 266 53.04 -94.90 -35.14
N ASP A 267 52.54 -94.87 -36.36
CA ASP A 267 52.62 -96.01 -37.29
C ASP A 267 54.08 -96.27 -37.69
N ILE A 268 54.88 -95.21 -37.93
CA ILE A 268 56.32 -95.33 -38.20
C ILE A 268 57.06 -95.88 -36.99
N ASP A 269 56.80 -95.37 -35.78
CA ASP A 269 57.43 -95.86 -34.54
C ASP A 269 57.09 -97.33 -34.28
N SER A 270 55.82 -97.72 -34.48
CA SER A 270 55.40 -99.13 -34.40
C SER A 270 56.12 -100.00 -35.44
N ALA A 271 56.31 -99.50 -36.66
CA ALA A 271 57.04 -100.22 -37.71
C ALA A 271 58.53 -100.37 -37.38
N ILE A 272 59.13 -99.39 -36.69
CA ILE A 272 60.51 -99.44 -36.19
C ILE A 272 60.65 -100.45 -35.05
N GLU A 273 59.71 -100.47 -34.10
CA GLU A 273 59.71 -101.46 -33.01
C GLU A 273 59.56 -102.89 -33.53
N THR A 274 58.73 -103.15 -34.54
CA THR A 274 58.65 -104.49 -35.18
C THR A 274 59.91 -104.89 -35.96
N LYS A 275 60.83 -103.97 -36.23
CA LYS A 275 62.11 -104.23 -36.91
C LYS A 275 63.30 -104.35 -35.95
N ARG A 276 63.09 -104.18 -34.65
CA ARG A 276 64.07 -104.48 -33.58
C ARG A 276 63.84 -105.87 -33.02
#